data_AF-A0AAW9PU79-F1
#
_entry.id   AF-A0AAW9PU79-F1
#
_cell.length_a   1.000
_cell.length_b   1.000
_cell.length_c   1.000
_cell.angle_alpha   90.00
_cell.angle_beta   90.00
_cell.angle_gamma   90.00
#
_symmetry.space_group_name_H-M   'P 1'
#
loop_
_entity.id
_entity.type
_entity.pdbx_description
1 polymer ?
#
loop_
_entity_poly.entity_id
_entity_poly.type
_entity_poly.pdbx_seq_one_letter_code
_entity_poly.pdbx_strand_id
1 'polypeptide(L)'
;MNFTIKSRKTGEIFSFYAPESGGYVHLESPGHSGNTGAQICRGGGFMGSTLYCDASEDDLASVARKWYRQFVRERRKFLMMSGQYSEDNQ
;
A
#
# COMPACT_ATOMS: atom_id res chain seq x y z
N MET A 1 5.12 -14.54 0.12
CA MET A 1 5.39 -13.71 1.29
C MET A 1 4.26 -12.73 1.48
N ASN A 2 3.94 -12.40 2.73
CA ASN A 2 2.88 -11.45 3.06
C ASN A 2 3.38 -10.43 4.07
N PHE A 3 2.90 -9.20 3.98
CA PHE A 3 3.17 -8.16 4.95
C PHE A 3 1.93 -7.32 5.20
N THR A 4 1.59 -7.04 6.46
CA THR A 4 0.37 -6.30 6.80
C THR A 4 0.69 -5.03 7.57
N ILE A 5 0.10 -3.92 7.15
CA ILE A 5 0.11 -2.64 7.86
C ILE A 5 -1.27 -2.42 8.48
N LYS A 6 -1.33 -2.25 9.79
CA LYS A 6 -2.53 -1.77 10.50
C LYS A 6 -2.35 -0.31 10.88
N SER A 7 -3.16 0.56 10.28
CA SER A 7 -3.19 1.99 10.61
C SER A 7 -3.83 2.18 11.97
N ARG A 8 -3.07 2.67 12.95
CA ARG A 8 -3.62 3.03 14.27
C ARG A 8 -4.54 4.26 14.20
N LYS A 9 -4.29 5.17 13.25
CA LYS A 9 -5.05 6.41 13.10
C LYS A 9 -6.44 6.20 12.48
N THR A 10 -6.52 5.34 11.47
CA THR A 10 -7.75 5.14 10.69
C THR A 10 -8.42 3.79 10.94
N GLY A 11 -7.74 2.87 11.64
CA GLY A 11 -8.20 1.49 11.82
C GLY A 11 -8.05 0.60 10.58
N GLU A 12 -7.71 1.18 9.42
CA GLU A 12 -7.57 0.47 8.15
C GLU A 12 -6.43 -0.56 8.16
N ILE A 13 -6.65 -1.68 7.48
CA ILE A 13 -5.70 -2.77 7.33
C ILE A 13 -5.33 -2.88 5.84
N PHE A 14 -4.03 -2.91 5.57
CA PHE A 14 -3.48 -3.07 4.23
C PHE A 14 -2.61 -4.33 4.23
N SER A 15 -3.03 -5.35 3.49
CA SER A 15 -2.28 -6.60 3.32
C SER A 15 -1.60 -6.61 1.97
N PHE A 16 -0.29 -6.86 1.97
CA PHE A 16 0.55 -6.88 0.80
C PHE A 16 1.04 -8.29 0.55
N TYR A 17 1.04 -8.70 -0.71
CA TYR A 17 1.51 -9.99 -1.17
C TYR A 17 2.60 -9.83 -2.22
N ALA A 18 3.61 -10.71 -2.15
CA ALA A 18 4.53 -10.98 -3.24
C ALA A 18 4.84 -12.49 -3.31
N PRO A 19 5.18 -13.04 -4.49
CA PRO A 19 5.66 -14.41 -4.62
C PRO A 19 6.89 -14.67 -3.74
N GLU A 20 7.03 -15.89 -3.21
CA GLU A 20 8.21 -16.31 -2.42
C GLU A 20 9.54 -16.15 -3.19
N SER A 21 9.49 -16.27 -4.51
CA SER A 21 10.65 -16.09 -5.41
C SER A 21 11.02 -14.62 -5.66
N GLY A 22 10.34 -13.65 -5.03
CA GLY A 22 10.37 -12.25 -5.45
C GLY A 22 9.44 -12.00 -6.64
N GLY A 23 9.01 -10.75 -6.81
CA GLY A 23 8.00 -10.42 -7.80
C GLY A 23 7.37 -9.05 -7.63
N TYR A 24 6.35 -8.79 -8.44
CA TYR A 24 5.50 -7.61 -8.27
C TYR A 24 4.72 -7.69 -6.97
N VAL A 25 4.59 -6.54 -6.32
CA VAL A 25 3.87 -6.42 -5.06
C VAL A 25 2.41 -6.08 -5.33
N HIS A 26 1.51 -6.80 -4.66
CA HIS A 26 0.07 -6.66 -4.77
C HIS A 26 -0.51 -6.22 -3.44
N LEU A 27 -1.48 -5.30 -3.46
CA LEU A 27 -2.34 -4.99 -2.33
C LEU A 27 -3.59 -5.87 -2.40
N GLU A 28 -3.81 -6.65 -1.37
CA GLU A 28 -4.98 -7.51 -1.27
C GLU A 28 -6.24 -6.71 -0.95
N SER A 29 -7.37 -7.21 -1.45
CA SER A 29 -8.69 -6.68 -1.13
C SER A 29 -9.68 -7.84 -0.94
N PRO A 30 -10.86 -7.60 -0.33
CA PRO A 30 -11.86 -8.66 -0.18
C PRO A 30 -12.17 -9.34 -1.53
N GLY A 31 -12.03 -10.66 -1.58
CA GLY A 31 -12.23 -11.46 -2.81
C GLY A 31 -11.04 -11.48 -3.77
N HIS A 32 -9.95 -10.72 -3.51
CA HIS A 32 -8.77 -10.64 -4.35
C HIS A 32 -7.49 -10.71 -3.51
N SER A 33 -6.99 -11.94 -3.31
CA SER A 33 -5.77 -12.24 -2.56
C SER A 33 -4.63 -12.68 -3.47
N GLY A 34 -3.40 -12.65 -2.95
CA GLY A 34 -2.23 -13.08 -3.70
C GLY A 34 -2.01 -12.26 -4.97
N ASN A 35 -1.73 -12.95 -6.08
CA ASN A 35 -1.53 -12.36 -7.40
C ASN A 35 -2.79 -11.74 -8.03
N THR A 36 -3.97 -11.92 -7.42
CA THR A 36 -5.22 -11.30 -7.91
C THR A 36 -5.48 -9.92 -7.29
N GLY A 37 -4.68 -9.54 -6.28
CA GLY A 37 -4.74 -8.21 -5.68
C GLY A 37 -4.29 -7.10 -6.65
N ALA A 38 -4.48 -5.85 -6.25
CA ALA A 38 -4.12 -4.71 -7.07
C ALA A 38 -2.60 -4.47 -7.03
N GLN A 39 -1.94 -4.49 -8.18
CA GLN A 39 -0.50 -4.21 -8.26
C GLN A 39 -0.20 -2.77 -7.82
N ILE A 40 0.68 -2.62 -6.84
CA ILE A 40 1.05 -1.30 -6.33
C ILE A 40 2.14 -0.65 -7.20
N CYS A 41 1.99 0.65 -7.43
CA CYS A 41 2.90 1.45 -8.25
C CYS A 41 3.61 2.53 -7.42
N ARG A 42 4.76 3.00 -7.94
CA ARG A 42 5.49 4.14 -7.37
C ARG A 42 4.56 5.34 -7.15
N GLY A 43 4.78 6.08 -6.08
CA GLY A 43 3.98 7.26 -5.74
C GLY A 43 2.80 6.98 -4.81
N GLY A 44 2.59 5.73 -4.39
CA GLY A 44 1.47 5.38 -3.52
C GLY A 44 0.16 5.14 -4.28
N GLY A 45 0.22 4.90 -5.59
CA GLY A 45 -0.94 4.60 -6.43
C GLY A 45 -0.91 3.19 -6.99
N PHE A 46 -1.83 2.92 -7.93
CA PHE A 46 -1.95 1.65 -8.65
C PHE A 46 -1.67 1.79 -10.16
N MET A 47 -1.29 2.99 -10.61
CA MET A 47 -0.92 3.28 -11.99
C MET A 47 0.50 3.84 -12.05
N GLY A 48 1.19 3.57 -13.15
CA GLY A 48 2.56 4.01 -13.40
C GLY A 48 3.56 2.86 -13.28
N SER A 49 4.74 3.13 -12.71
CA SER A 49 5.78 2.10 -12.56
C SER A 49 5.46 1.15 -11.41
N THR A 50 5.19 -0.11 -11.74
CA THR A 50 4.91 -1.18 -10.77
C THR A 50 6.09 -1.41 -9.83
N LEU A 51 5.79 -1.62 -8.55
CA LEU A 51 6.78 -1.95 -7.54
C LEU A 51 7.06 -3.44 -7.52
N TYR A 52 8.33 -3.76 -7.32
CA TYR A 52 8.88 -5.11 -7.24
C TYR A 52 9.58 -5.25 -5.89
N CYS A 53 9.61 -6.47 -5.36
CA CYS A 53 10.50 -6.83 -4.26
C CYS A 53 11.25 -8.12 -4.58
N ASP A 54 12.44 -8.24 -4.02
CA ASP A 54 13.22 -9.47 -4.05
C ASP A 54 12.56 -10.57 -3.20
N ALA A 55 13.12 -11.78 -3.21
CA ALA A 55 12.72 -12.93 -2.39
C ALA A 55 13.05 -12.74 -0.89
N SER A 56 12.68 -11.59 -0.32
CA SER A 56 12.96 -11.20 1.06
C SER A 56 11.77 -10.49 1.68
N GLU A 57 11.34 -10.96 2.86
CA GLU A 57 10.26 -10.34 3.62
C GLU A 57 10.62 -8.91 4.06
N ASP A 58 11.89 -8.65 4.35
CA ASP A 58 12.37 -7.32 4.74
C ASP A 58 12.27 -6.31 3.59
N ASP A 59 12.51 -6.78 2.36
CA ASP A 59 12.36 -5.95 1.17
C ASP A 59 10.89 -5.68 0.87
N LEU A 60 10.03 -6.72 0.92
CA LEU A 60 8.57 -6.56 0.82
C LEU A 60 8.05 -5.55 1.85
N ALA A 61 8.47 -5.68 3.11
CA ALA A 61 8.05 -4.79 4.17
C ALA A 61 8.57 -3.36 3.96
N SER A 62 9.76 -3.19 3.38
CA SER A 62 10.33 -1.88 3.03
C SER A 62 9.56 -1.20 1.90
N VAL A 63 9.27 -1.93 0.82
CA VAL A 63 8.48 -1.49 -0.33
C VAL A 63 7.07 -1.11 0.12
N ALA A 64 6.39 -1.98 0.87
CA ALA A 64 5.03 -1.76 1.36
C ALA A 64 4.93 -0.52 2.27
N ARG A 65 5.86 -0.37 3.23
CA ARG A 65 5.87 0.82 4.12
C ARG A 65 6.13 2.11 3.33
N LYS A 66 7.03 2.08 2.35
CA LYS A 66 7.31 3.25 1.49
C LYS A 66 6.09 3.62 0.67
N TRP A 67 5.45 2.65 0.03
CA TRP A 67 4.21 2.85 -0.71
C TRP A 67 3.10 3.41 0.18
N TYR A 68 2.88 2.82 1.35
CA TYR A 68 1.85 3.25 2.30
C TYR A 68 2.02 4.71 2.73
N ARG A 69 3.25 5.14 3.06
CA ARG A 69 3.52 6.55 3.39
C ARG A 69 3.17 7.49 2.25
N GLN A 70 3.44 7.08 1.00
CA GLN A 70 3.10 7.88 -0.17
C GLN A 70 1.59 7.89 -0.42
N PHE A 71 0.92 6.74 -0.30
CA PHE A 71 -0.53 6.59 -0.44
C PHE A 71 -1.27 7.51 0.54
N VAL A 72 -0.90 7.48 1.82
CA VAL A 72 -1.52 8.34 2.85
C VAL A 72 -1.31 9.83 2.54
N ARG A 73 -0.11 10.21 2.08
CA ARG A 73 0.21 11.60 1.72
C ARG A 73 -0.63 12.08 0.54
N GLU A 74 -0.75 11.28 -0.52
CA GLU A 74 -1.55 11.64 -1.69
C GLU A 74 -3.05 11.64 -1.37
N ARG A 75 -3.53 10.66 -0.59
CA ARG A 75 -4.92 10.63 -0.10
C ARG A 75 -5.25 11.85 0.74
N ARG A 76 -4.34 12.28 1.63
CA ARG A 76 -4.52 13.51 2.42
C ARG A 76 -4.64 14.75 1.52
N LYS A 77 -3.74 14.90 0.53
CA LYS A 77 -3.83 16.02 -0.42
C LYS A 77 -5.15 16.01 -1.17
N PHE A 78 -5.59 14.83 -1.64
CA PHE A 78 -6.87 14.70 -2.32
C PHE A 78 -8.04 15.13 -1.44
N LEU A 79 -8.08 14.67 -0.17
CA LEU A 79 -9.11 15.06 0.80
C LEU A 79 -9.08 16.56 1.14
N MET A 80 -7.88 17.16 1.25
CA MET A 80 -7.73 18.61 1.46
C MET A 80 -8.26 19.40 0.26
N MET A 81 -7.94 18.96 -0.95
CA MET A 81 -8.39 19.60 -2.19
C MET A 81 -9.88 19.39 -2.48
N SER A 82 -10.46 18.27 -2.02
CA SER A 82 -11.90 17.98 -2.16
C SER A 82 -12.76 18.64 -1.09
N GLY A 83 -12.18 19.39 -0.14
CA GLY A 83 -12.89 20.02 0.97
C GLY A 83 -13.42 19.04 2.03
N GLN A 84 -12.96 17.78 2.01
CA GLN A 84 -13.43 16.70 2.90
C GLN A 84 -12.47 16.44 4.08
N TYR A 85 -11.46 17.29 4.28
CA TYR A 85 -10.47 17.16 5.35
C TYR A 85 -10.81 18.10 6.52
N SER A 86 -11.15 17.56 7.69
CA SER A 86 -11.21 18.29 8.96
C SER A 86 -9.93 18.04 9.76
N GLU A 87 -9.38 19.11 10.35
CA GLU A 87 -8.11 19.09 11.11
C GLU A 87 -8.26 18.54 12.55
N ASP A 88 -9.48 18.25 12.99
CA ASP A 88 -9.83 17.95 14.40
C ASP A 88 -9.38 16.57 14.91
N ASN A 89 -8.44 15.92 14.24
CA ASN A 89 -7.96 14.57 14.59
C ASN A 89 -6.45 14.55 14.85
N GLN A 90 -5.99 15.47 15.70
CA GLN A 90 -4.64 15.52 16.28
C GLN A 90 -4.55 14.71 17.57
#